data_AF-A0A7S4MPE1-F1
#
_entry.id   AF-A0A7S4MPE1-F1
#
_cell.length_a   1.000
_cell.length_b   1.000
_cell.length_c   1.000
_cell.angle_alpha   90.00
_cell.angle_beta   90.00
_cell.angle_gamma   90.00
#
_symmetry.space_group_name_H-M   'P 1'
#
loop_
_entity.id
_entity.type
_entity.pdbx_description
1 polymer ?
#
loop_
_entity_poly.entity_id
_entity_poly.type
_entity_poly.pdbx_seq_one_letter_code
_entity_poly.pdbx_strand_id
1 'polypeptide(L)'
;SFARENNIYTPSDWAKITDKQVAEAGGEFLLLHYASLASALPIIPRNYWSNVENQRQFLDEFARQHNLESPTDWSNITYRQIADAGGATILQHYPSLFEALKSIYPEHKWDIKTSRRIVPQNYWKDIRNQRRFFDEFAKQQNITGPGDWSNISYDQLASAGGGSLLKLHSSLSSALEAVYPEHDWNKYRVRTRHPAGYWEDVRNQRKVFDKIAEKHEISCPTDWAKLSYNDVQSEGGWPVLSRYSSLYSALETIYPEYEWNFHTSRLRGPQNYWDCFDNVKKFVNHLTETHCIKQDEDWYRLSLEQIHAAGGSALMKRYSSLHEILQA
;
A
#
# COMPACT_ATOMS: atom_id res chain seq x y z
N SER A 1 -18.87 28.10 45.20
CA SER A 1 -17.40 28.07 45.22
C SER A 1 -16.87 26.65 45.38
N PHE A 2 -17.54 25.79 46.17
CA PHE A 2 -17.20 24.37 46.38
C PHE A 2 -16.75 23.58 45.14
N ALA A 3 -17.53 23.60 44.05
CA ALA A 3 -17.18 22.89 42.81
C ALA A 3 -15.84 23.39 42.20
N ARG A 4 -15.58 24.69 42.28
CA ARG A 4 -14.35 25.30 41.76
C ARG A 4 -13.15 25.05 42.68
N GLU A 5 -13.37 24.99 43.98
CA GLU A 5 -12.35 24.67 45.00
C GLU A 5 -11.96 23.19 45.00
N ASN A 6 -12.86 22.31 44.53
CA ASN A 6 -12.65 20.86 44.49
C ASN A 6 -12.47 20.30 43.07
N ASN A 7 -12.16 21.16 42.09
CA ASN A 7 -11.93 20.79 40.69
C ASN A 7 -13.07 19.96 40.04
N ILE A 8 -14.32 20.26 40.41
CA ILE A 8 -15.50 19.58 39.91
C ILE A 8 -16.08 20.38 38.73
N TYR A 9 -15.89 19.88 37.51
CA TYR A 9 -16.29 20.58 36.30
C TYR A 9 -17.27 19.78 35.43
N THR A 10 -17.28 18.45 35.56
CA THR A 10 -18.20 17.57 34.84
C THR A 10 -19.14 16.81 35.79
N PRO A 11 -20.31 16.33 35.32
CA PRO A 11 -21.19 15.45 36.10
C PRO A 11 -20.49 14.18 36.62
N SER A 12 -19.50 13.69 35.89
CA SER A 12 -18.65 12.55 36.26
C SER A 12 -17.65 12.86 37.38
N ASP A 13 -17.27 14.12 37.58
CA ASP A 13 -16.40 14.51 38.69
C ASP A 13 -17.15 14.54 40.02
N TRP A 14 -18.45 14.88 39.97
CA TRP A 14 -19.34 14.76 41.13
C TRP A 14 -19.49 13.31 41.61
N ALA A 15 -19.41 12.33 40.72
CA ALA A 15 -19.49 10.91 41.09
C ALA A 15 -18.26 10.41 41.89
N LYS A 16 -17.18 11.20 41.93
CA LYS A 16 -15.94 10.89 42.67
C LYS A 16 -15.91 11.54 44.07
N ILE A 17 -16.87 12.41 44.37
CA ILE A 17 -16.95 13.18 45.61
C ILE A 17 -17.90 12.45 46.57
N THR A 18 -17.45 12.22 47.80
CA THR A 18 -18.28 11.59 48.84
C THR A 18 -19.10 12.62 49.63
N ASP A 19 -20.25 12.20 50.17
CA ASP A 19 -21.08 13.05 51.04
C ASP A 19 -20.29 13.64 52.22
N LYS A 20 -19.30 12.89 52.72
CA LYS A 20 -18.39 13.32 53.80
C LYS A 20 -17.52 14.52 53.39
N GLN A 21 -16.95 14.50 52.18
CA GLN A 21 -16.13 15.60 51.67
C GLN A 21 -16.93 16.88 51.43
N VAL A 22 -18.22 16.75 51.10
CA VAL A 22 -19.12 17.90 50.92
C VAL A 22 -19.51 18.51 52.27
N ALA A 23 -19.75 17.68 53.29
CA ALA A 23 -19.99 18.15 54.66
C ALA A 23 -18.77 18.88 55.25
N GLU A 24 -17.57 18.32 55.09
CA GLU A 24 -16.32 18.89 55.60
C GLU A 24 -15.96 20.25 54.97
N ALA A 25 -16.48 20.55 53.78
CA ALA A 25 -16.29 21.83 53.10
C ALA A 25 -17.43 22.84 53.33
N GLY A 26 -18.28 22.62 54.34
CA GLY A 26 -19.38 23.52 54.69
C GLY A 26 -20.60 23.42 53.77
N GLY A 27 -20.74 22.33 53.01
CA GLY A 27 -21.86 22.05 52.11
C GLY A 27 -23.08 21.43 52.80
N GLU A 28 -23.19 21.49 54.12
CA GLU A 28 -24.26 20.87 54.92
C GLU A 28 -25.68 21.28 54.47
N PHE A 29 -25.83 22.49 53.92
CA PHE A 29 -27.09 22.96 53.33
C PHE A 29 -27.55 22.10 52.14
N LEU A 30 -26.62 21.56 51.33
CA LEU A 30 -26.95 20.66 50.21
C LEU A 30 -27.47 19.30 50.71
N LEU A 31 -26.93 18.80 51.83
CA LEU A 31 -27.40 17.56 52.46
C LEU A 31 -28.71 17.73 53.23
N LEU A 32 -29.04 18.96 53.66
CA LEU A 32 -30.31 19.30 54.31
C LEU A 32 -31.47 19.43 53.32
N HIS A 33 -31.21 19.84 52.06
CA HIS A 33 -32.25 20.02 51.04
C HIS A 33 -32.38 18.85 50.06
N TYR A 34 -31.34 18.03 49.92
CA TYR A 34 -31.31 16.90 48.99
C TYR A 34 -30.92 15.62 49.75
N ALA A 35 -31.63 14.53 49.49
CA ALA A 35 -31.46 13.27 50.23
C ALA A 35 -30.09 12.60 50.01
N SER A 36 -29.32 13.01 48.99
CA SER A 36 -27.94 12.58 48.70
C SER A 36 -27.26 13.47 47.64
N LEU A 37 -25.93 13.40 47.48
CA LEU A 37 -25.24 14.07 46.36
C LEU A 37 -25.78 13.66 44.99
N ALA A 38 -26.18 12.40 44.84
CA ALA A 38 -26.76 11.88 43.60
C ALA A 38 -28.07 12.60 43.20
N SER A 39 -28.82 13.09 44.20
CA SER A 39 -30.02 13.92 43.99
C SER A 39 -29.72 15.42 43.83
N ALA A 40 -28.50 15.86 44.17
CA ALA A 40 -28.01 17.23 44.01
C ALA A 40 -27.21 17.43 42.70
N LEU A 41 -26.89 16.35 41.98
CA LEU A 41 -26.38 16.43 40.61
C LEU A 41 -27.35 17.26 39.76
N PRO A 42 -26.87 18.22 38.95
CA PRO A 42 -27.74 18.90 38.02
C PRO A 42 -28.31 17.84 37.09
N ILE A 43 -29.61 17.58 37.23
CA ILE A 43 -30.38 16.88 36.21
C ILE A 43 -30.18 17.73 34.96
N ILE A 44 -29.25 17.31 34.10
CA ILE A 44 -28.99 17.97 32.83
C ILE A 44 -30.35 18.15 32.18
N PRO A 45 -30.79 19.40 31.91
CA PRO A 45 -32.13 19.63 31.40
C PRO A 45 -32.38 18.75 30.18
N ARG A 46 -33.59 18.20 30.05
CA ARG A 46 -33.98 17.51 28.81
C ARG A 46 -33.67 18.47 27.65
N ASN A 47 -32.86 18.02 26.69
CA ASN A 47 -32.35 18.78 25.53
C ASN A 47 -31.13 19.70 25.76
N TYR A 48 -30.43 19.63 26.89
CA TYR A 48 -29.19 20.40 27.10
C TYR A 48 -28.16 20.19 25.97
N TRP A 49 -27.96 18.93 25.56
CA TRP A 49 -27.06 18.57 24.46
C TRP A 49 -27.64 18.83 23.07
N SER A 50 -28.89 19.26 22.96
CA SER A 50 -29.45 19.72 21.68
C SER A 50 -29.01 21.15 21.33
N ASN A 51 -28.48 21.90 22.30
CA ASN A 51 -27.91 23.24 22.07
C ASN A 51 -26.43 23.12 21.67
N VAL A 52 -26.11 23.59 20.46
CA VAL A 52 -24.73 23.58 19.90
C VAL A 52 -23.76 24.36 20.79
N GLU A 53 -24.18 25.41 21.48
CA GLU A 53 -23.32 26.20 22.36
C GLU A 53 -22.85 25.38 23.58
N ASN A 54 -23.73 24.54 24.14
CA ASN A 54 -23.36 23.64 25.24
C ASN A 54 -22.40 22.56 24.76
N GLN A 55 -22.58 22.05 23.54
CA GLN A 55 -21.67 21.09 22.93
C GLN A 55 -20.29 21.72 22.68
N ARG A 56 -20.26 22.97 22.20
CA ARG A 56 -19.04 23.76 22.01
C ARG A 56 -18.28 23.95 23.31
N GLN A 57 -18.95 24.41 24.37
CA GLN A 57 -18.33 24.60 25.68
C GLN A 57 -17.69 23.32 26.23
N PHE A 58 -18.36 22.17 26.05
CA PHE A 58 -17.79 20.89 26.42
C PHE A 58 -16.53 20.56 25.61
N LEU A 59 -16.57 20.72 24.28
CA LEU A 59 -15.43 20.41 23.42
C LEU A 59 -14.26 21.40 23.61
N ASP A 60 -14.53 22.66 23.93
CA ASP A 60 -13.50 23.67 24.26
C ASP A 60 -12.76 23.30 25.55
N GLU A 61 -13.50 22.87 26.57
CA GLU A 61 -12.91 22.40 27.81
C GLU A 61 -12.12 21.09 27.60
N PHE A 62 -12.65 20.16 26.81
CA PHE A 62 -11.92 18.95 26.42
C PHE A 62 -10.63 19.30 25.67
N ALA A 63 -10.69 20.24 24.72
CA ALA A 63 -9.53 20.72 23.98
C ALA A 63 -8.47 21.32 24.91
N ARG A 64 -8.90 22.15 25.86
CA ARG A 64 -8.02 22.74 26.88
C ARG A 64 -7.35 21.69 27.75
N GLN A 65 -8.08 20.67 28.20
CA GLN A 65 -7.54 19.59 29.03
C GLN A 65 -6.53 18.70 28.28
N HIS A 66 -6.70 18.56 26.97
CA HIS A 66 -5.83 17.75 26.11
C HIS A 66 -4.80 18.55 25.32
N ASN A 67 -4.67 19.86 25.57
CA ASN A 67 -3.79 20.79 24.85
C ASN A 67 -3.98 20.73 23.31
N LEU A 68 -5.23 20.76 22.86
CA LEU A 68 -5.59 20.78 21.43
C LEU A 68 -5.75 22.24 21.00
N GLU A 69 -4.77 22.78 20.28
CA GLU A 69 -4.76 24.19 19.86
C GLU A 69 -5.22 24.37 18.40
N SER A 70 -5.15 23.31 17.61
CA SER A 70 -5.38 23.35 16.17
C SER A 70 -6.32 22.23 15.69
N PRO A 71 -7.01 22.41 14.54
CA PRO A 71 -7.82 21.35 13.93
C PRO A 71 -7.08 20.03 13.65
N THR A 72 -5.75 20.07 13.51
CA THR A 72 -4.90 18.90 13.31
C THR A 72 -4.71 18.08 14.58
N ASP A 73 -4.77 18.69 15.76
CA ASP A 73 -4.55 17.98 17.04
C ASP A 73 -5.68 16.98 17.33
N TRP A 74 -6.87 17.28 16.81
CA TRP A 74 -8.03 16.38 16.87
C TRP A 74 -7.85 15.08 16.09
N SER A 75 -6.80 14.94 15.26
CA SER A 75 -6.53 13.74 14.45
C SER A 75 -6.30 12.47 15.29
N ASN A 76 -5.69 12.65 16.47
CA ASN A 76 -5.37 11.57 17.40
C ASN A 76 -6.48 11.30 18.42
N ILE A 77 -7.47 12.18 18.53
CA ILE A 77 -8.58 12.01 19.46
C ILE A 77 -9.57 10.98 18.91
N THR A 78 -9.83 9.96 19.71
CA THR A 78 -10.78 8.89 19.39
C THR A 78 -12.18 9.25 19.87
N TYR A 79 -13.20 8.64 19.24
CA TYR A 79 -14.58 8.71 19.71
C TYR A 79 -14.69 8.33 21.19
N ARG A 80 -13.96 7.28 21.60
CA ARG A 80 -13.99 6.74 22.95
C ARG A 80 -13.48 7.73 24.00
N GLN A 81 -12.41 8.47 23.70
CA GLN A 81 -11.89 9.48 24.64
C GLN A 81 -12.92 10.57 24.95
N ILE A 82 -13.67 11.02 23.94
CA ILE A 82 -14.73 12.02 24.13
C ILE A 82 -15.94 11.40 24.85
N ALA A 83 -16.30 10.16 24.51
CA ALA A 83 -17.39 9.45 25.18
C ALA A 83 -17.10 9.22 26.68
N ASP A 84 -15.88 8.78 27.02
CA ASP A 84 -15.42 8.53 28.38
C ASP A 84 -15.33 9.83 29.21
N ALA A 85 -15.10 10.98 28.55
CA ALA A 85 -15.16 12.31 29.16
C ALA A 85 -16.60 12.85 29.36
N GLY A 86 -17.63 12.07 29.05
CA GLY A 86 -19.04 12.46 29.19
C GLY A 86 -19.68 13.06 27.94
N GLY A 87 -18.95 13.12 26.82
CA GLY A 87 -19.44 13.62 25.54
C GLY A 87 -20.22 12.61 24.70
N ALA A 88 -20.54 11.43 25.24
CA ALA A 88 -21.21 10.36 24.50
C ALA A 88 -22.54 10.81 23.87
N THR A 89 -23.33 11.61 24.60
CA THR A 89 -24.61 12.14 24.10
C THR A 89 -24.43 13.16 22.98
N ILE A 90 -23.38 14.00 23.03
CA ILE A 90 -23.02 14.90 21.93
C ILE A 90 -22.74 14.08 20.67
N LEU A 91 -21.93 13.02 20.81
CA LEU A 91 -21.53 12.18 19.68
C LEU A 91 -22.69 11.39 19.06
N GLN A 92 -23.81 11.18 19.77
CA GLN A 92 -25.01 10.56 19.21
C GLN A 92 -25.78 11.49 18.25
N HIS A 93 -25.61 12.82 18.39
CA HIS A 93 -26.22 13.79 17.48
C HIS A 93 -25.56 13.85 16.10
N TYR A 94 -24.37 13.27 15.96
CA TYR A 94 -23.56 13.37 14.75
C TYR A 94 -23.18 11.98 14.19
N PRO A 95 -23.16 11.81 12.86
CA PRO A 95 -22.73 10.56 12.25
C PRO A 95 -21.27 10.19 12.56
N SER A 96 -20.44 11.17 12.91
CA SER A 96 -19.04 10.97 13.29
C SER A 96 -18.49 12.16 14.08
N LEU A 97 -17.35 11.95 14.74
CA LEU A 97 -16.61 13.03 15.40
C LEU A 97 -16.19 14.13 14.41
N PHE A 98 -15.86 13.79 13.16
CA PHE A 98 -15.53 14.81 12.16
C PHE A 98 -16.71 15.74 11.87
N GLU A 99 -17.92 15.18 11.72
CA GLU A 99 -19.13 15.98 11.50
C GLU A 99 -19.52 16.79 12.74
N ALA A 100 -19.29 16.24 13.94
CA ALA A 100 -19.47 17.00 15.18
C ALA A 100 -18.54 18.22 15.20
N LEU A 101 -17.24 18.03 14.96
CA LEU A 101 -16.25 19.12 14.95
C LEU A 101 -16.57 20.17 13.89
N LYS A 102 -16.93 19.75 12.68
CA LYS A 102 -17.31 20.67 11.59
C LYS A 102 -18.59 21.45 11.89
N SER A 103 -19.57 20.82 12.53
CA SER A 103 -20.83 21.48 12.89
C SER A 103 -20.67 22.42 14.08
N ILE A 104 -19.85 22.04 15.06
CA ILE A 104 -19.67 22.80 16.30
C ILE A 104 -18.70 23.96 16.07
N TYR A 105 -17.66 23.77 15.25
CA TYR A 105 -16.64 24.76 14.90
C TYR A 105 -16.65 25.13 13.39
N PRO A 106 -17.72 25.77 12.88
CA PRO A 106 -17.82 26.14 11.47
C PRO A 106 -16.78 27.18 11.02
N GLU A 107 -16.19 27.93 11.96
CA GLU A 107 -15.12 28.90 11.70
C GLU A 107 -13.78 28.26 11.32
N HIS A 108 -13.58 26.98 11.65
CA HIS A 108 -12.37 26.25 11.30
C HIS A 108 -12.50 25.55 9.95
N LYS A 109 -11.42 25.59 9.16
CA LYS A 109 -11.33 24.85 7.90
C LYS A 109 -10.92 23.40 8.18
N TRP A 110 -11.91 22.56 8.46
CA TRP A 110 -11.70 21.13 8.69
C TRP A 110 -11.38 20.38 7.40
N ASP A 111 -10.21 19.76 7.35
CA ASP A 111 -9.82 18.81 6.30
C ASP A 111 -9.77 17.41 6.92
N ILE A 112 -10.53 16.48 6.35
CA ILE A 112 -10.65 15.13 6.90
C ILE A 112 -9.34 14.35 6.89
N LYS A 113 -8.41 14.65 5.96
CA LYS A 113 -7.11 14.01 5.85
C LYS A 113 -6.15 14.46 6.95
N THR A 114 -6.27 15.71 7.39
CA THR A 114 -5.38 16.28 8.42
C THR A 114 -5.98 16.22 9.81
N SER A 115 -7.31 16.32 9.91
CA SER A 115 -8.03 16.37 11.19
C SER A 115 -8.47 15.02 11.72
N ARG A 116 -8.40 13.93 10.94
CA ARG A 116 -8.80 12.58 11.40
C ARG A 116 -7.86 11.49 10.87
N ARG A 117 -7.42 10.60 11.75
CA ARG A 117 -6.73 9.36 11.34
C ARG A 117 -7.66 8.34 10.65
N ILE A 118 -8.95 8.35 11.01
CA ILE A 118 -9.95 7.40 10.49
C ILE A 118 -11.09 8.21 9.89
N VAL A 119 -11.35 8.00 8.61
CA VAL A 119 -12.49 8.62 7.93
C VAL A 119 -13.82 8.03 8.43
N PRO A 120 -14.90 8.81 8.49
CA PRO A 120 -16.22 8.36 8.91
C PRO A 120 -16.74 7.15 8.14
N GLN A 121 -17.58 6.35 8.81
CA GLN A 121 -18.33 5.29 8.15
C GLN A 121 -19.22 5.92 7.07
N ASN A 122 -19.15 5.40 5.84
CA ASN A 122 -19.77 5.92 4.61
C ASN A 122 -19.08 7.11 3.92
N TYR A 123 -17.99 7.67 4.45
CA TYR A 123 -17.26 8.76 3.76
C TYR A 123 -16.89 8.39 2.32
N TRP A 124 -16.35 7.18 2.14
CA TRP A 124 -15.99 6.66 0.82
C TRP A 124 -17.18 6.17 -0.02
N LYS A 125 -18.40 6.05 0.54
CA LYS A 125 -19.59 5.73 -0.27
C LYS A 125 -20.04 6.91 -1.11
N ASP A 126 -19.68 8.14 -0.75
CA ASP A 126 -19.92 9.31 -1.59
C ASP A 126 -18.90 9.38 -2.72
N ILE A 127 -19.37 9.22 -3.96
CA ILE A 127 -18.53 9.24 -5.16
C ILE A 127 -17.72 10.54 -5.32
N ARG A 128 -18.21 11.66 -4.79
CA ARG A 128 -17.50 12.96 -4.85
C ARG A 128 -16.24 12.94 -4.00
N ASN A 129 -16.28 12.26 -2.85
CA ASN A 129 -15.10 12.08 -2.00
C ASN A 129 -14.08 11.16 -2.67
N GLN A 130 -14.54 10.12 -3.38
CA GLN A 130 -13.67 9.26 -4.17
C GLN A 130 -12.97 10.05 -5.29
N ARG A 131 -13.74 10.86 -6.05
CA ARG A 131 -13.20 11.71 -7.11
C ARG A 131 -12.16 12.69 -6.60
N ARG A 132 -12.48 13.44 -5.53
CA ARG A 132 -11.53 14.37 -4.91
C ARG A 132 -10.23 13.68 -4.50
N PHE A 133 -10.32 12.47 -3.94
CA PHE A 133 -9.13 11.71 -3.56
C PHE A 133 -8.25 11.40 -4.78
N PHE A 134 -8.83 10.85 -5.85
CA PHE A 134 -8.06 10.53 -7.06
C PHE A 134 -7.52 11.77 -7.76
N ASP A 135 -8.27 12.89 -7.79
CA ASP A 135 -7.80 14.16 -8.37
C ASP A 135 -6.58 14.72 -7.61
N GLU A 136 -6.63 14.70 -6.28
CA GLU A 136 -5.51 15.14 -5.44
C GLU A 136 -4.31 14.20 -5.57
N PHE A 137 -4.55 12.89 -5.60
CA PHE A 137 -3.49 11.90 -5.79
C PHE A 137 -2.84 12.06 -7.17
N ALA A 138 -3.62 12.27 -8.23
CA ALA A 138 -3.13 12.51 -9.57
C ALA A 138 -2.22 13.74 -9.63
N LYS A 139 -2.63 14.84 -8.99
CA LYS A 139 -1.79 16.05 -8.87
C LYS A 139 -0.49 15.77 -8.12
N GLN A 140 -0.54 15.04 -7.01
CA GLN A 140 0.65 14.73 -6.20
C GLN A 140 1.64 13.82 -6.93
N GLN A 141 1.15 12.91 -7.77
CA GLN A 141 1.97 11.95 -8.51
C GLN A 141 2.26 12.40 -9.96
N ASN A 142 1.89 13.63 -10.34
CA ASN A 142 2.02 14.15 -11.70
C ASN A 142 1.40 13.21 -12.77
N ILE A 143 0.26 12.60 -12.46
CA ILE A 143 -0.51 11.79 -13.41
C ILE A 143 -1.21 12.78 -14.35
N THR A 144 -0.84 12.74 -15.63
CA THR A 144 -1.31 13.67 -16.66
C THR A 144 -2.39 13.07 -17.54
N GLY A 145 -2.48 11.75 -17.61
CA GLY A 145 -3.50 11.06 -18.41
C GLY A 145 -3.96 9.71 -17.85
N PRO A 146 -5.03 9.14 -18.43
CA PRO A 146 -5.58 7.85 -18.02
C PRO A 146 -4.58 6.68 -18.07
N GLY A 147 -3.63 6.72 -19.01
CA GLY A 147 -2.58 5.71 -19.14
C GLY A 147 -1.63 5.65 -17.93
N ASP A 148 -1.34 6.78 -17.31
CA ASP A 148 -0.37 6.87 -16.21
C ASP A 148 -0.82 6.08 -14.97
N TRP A 149 -2.14 5.86 -14.83
CA TRP A 149 -2.72 5.04 -13.76
C TRP A 149 -2.30 3.57 -13.82
N SER A 150 -1.84 3.04 -14.97
CA SER A 150 -1.33 1.67 -15.07
C SER A 150 -0.06 1.45 -14.25
N ASN A 151 0.68 2.53 -13.96
CA ASN A 151 1.93 2.49 -13.22
C ASN A 151 1.74 2.63 -11.71
N ILE A 152 0.53 2.99 -11.26
CA ILE A 152 0.21 3.19 -9.84
C ILE A 152 -0.10 1.85 -9.17
N SER A 153 0.58 1.58 -8.07
CA SER A 153 0.34 0.39 -7.26
C SER A 153 -0.79 0.61 -6.25
N TYR A 154 -1.40 -0.51 -5.83
CA TYR A 154 -2.38 -0.51 -4.74
C TYR A 154 -1.77 0.07 -3.45
N ASP A 155 -0.51 -0.25 -3.15
CA ASP A 155 0.17 0.19 -1.94
C ASP A 155 0.43 1.69 -1.91
N GLN A 156 0.72 2.31 -3.07
CA GLN A 156 0.86 3.76 -3.17
C GLN A 156 -0.46 4.47 -2.80
N LEU A 157 -1.58 3.98 -3.34
CA LEU A 157 -2.90 4.52 -3.04
C LEU A 157 -3.33 4.25 -1.59
N ALA A 158 -3.02 3.07 -1.06
CA ALA A 158 -3.30 2.72 0.33
C ALA A 158 -2.52 3.62 1.31
N SER A 159 -1.25 3.86 1.02
CA SER A 159 -0.37 4.73 1.81
C SER A 159 -0.81 6.19 1.78
N ALA A 160 -1.45 6.63 0.69
CA ALA A 160 -2.07 7.95 0.58
C ALA A 160 -3.42 8.08 1.31
N GLY A 161 -3.87 7.04 2.03
CA GLY A 161 -5.15 7.03 2.76
C GLY A 161 -6.34 6.47 1.97
N GLY A 162 -6.10 5.98 0.74
CA GLY A 162 -7.11 5.35 -0.11
C GLY A 162 -7.43 3.89 0.22
N GLY A 163 -6.79 3.30 1.23
CA GLY A 163 -6.92 1.86 1.49
C GLY A 163 -8.36 1.40 1.74
N SER A 164 -9.16 2.19 2.47
CA SER A 164 -10.58 1.90 2.70
C SER A 164 -11.45 2.19 1.48
N LEU A 165 -11.07 3.15 0.64
CA LEU A 165 -11.73 3.42 -0.65
C LEU A 165 -11.60 2.22 -1.57
N LEU A 166 -10.39 1.68 -1.70
CA LEU A 166 -10.11 0.56 -2.60
C LEU A 166 -10.83 -0.73 -2.22
N LYS A 167 -11.21 -0.90 -0.94
CA LYS A 167 -12.03 -2.03 -0.49
C LYS A 167 -13.48 -1.99 -0.98
N LEU A 168 -13.98 -0.82 -1.41
CA LEU A 168 -15.33 -0.68 -1.96
C LEU A 168 -15.43 -1.14 -3.41
N HIS A 169 -14.29 -1.31 -4.08
CA HIS A 169 -14.21 -1.64 -5.50
C HIS A 169 -13.49 -2.97 -5.70
N SER A 170 -13.81 -3.68 -6.78
CA SER A 170 -13.17 -4.97 -7.09
C SER A 170 -11.72 -4.81 -7.55
N SER A 171 -11.38 -3.65 -8.12
CA SER A 171 -10.06 -3.30 -8.65
C SER A 171 -9.86 -1.79 -8.72
N LEU A 172 -8.63 -1.35 -8.98
CA LEU A 172 -8.33 0.07 -9.26
C LEU A 172 -9.10 0.54 -10.50
N SER A 173 -9.15 -0.28 -11.56
CA SER A 173 -9.90 0.02 -12.79
C SER A 173 -11.37 0.27 -12.48
N SER A 174 -12.00 -0.58 -11.67
CA SER A 174 -13.40 -0.41 -11.25
C SER A 174 -13.62 0.88 -10.44
N ALA A 175 -12.66 1.26 -9.60
CA ALA A 175 -12.73 2.51 -8.85
C ALA A 175 -12.61 3.73 -9.78
N LEU A 176 -11.69 3.68 -10.75
CA LEU A 176 -11.46 4.74 -11.72
C LEU A 176 -12.63 4.87 -12.72
N GLU A 177 -13.25 3.77 -13.14
CA GLU A 177 -14.46 3.78 -13.97
C GLU A 177 -15.64 4.42 -13.25
N ALA A 178 -15.82 4.11 -11.96
CA ALA A 178 -16.88 4.73 -11.17
C ALA A 178 -16.67 6.24 -11.01
N VAL A 179 -15.41 6.67 -10.87
CA VAL A 179 -15.06 8.06 -10.60
C VAL A 179 -14.97 8.89 -11.87
N TYR A 180 -14.40 8.34 -12.95
CA TYR A 180 -14.17 8.97 -14.25
C TYR A 180 -14.86 8.16 -15.36
N PRO A 181 -16.21 8.12 -15.40
CA PRO A 181 -16.96 7.38 -16.41
C PRO A 181 -16.76 7.90 -17.85
N GLU A 182 -16.22 9.12 -17.99
CA GLU A 182 -15.84 9.74 -19.26
C GLU A 182 -14.65 9.07 -19.96
N HIS A 183 -13.87 8.24 -19.24
CA HIS A 183 -12.70 7.57 -19.78
C HIS A 183 -12.96 6.09 -20.01
N ASP A 184 -12.50 5.57 -21.14
CA ASP A 184 -12.56 4.14 -21.47
C ASP A 184 -11.36 3.40 -20.85
N TRP A 185 -11.50 3.04 -19.58
CA TRP A 185 -10.45 2.42 -18.78
C TRP A 185 -9.97 1.04 -19.30
N ASN A 186 -10.77 0.38 -20.14
CA ASN A 186 -10.37 -0.87 -20.80
C ASN A 186 -9.21 -0.67 -21.77
N LYS A 187 -9.04 0.54 -22.33
CA LYS A 187 -7.93 0.88 -23.24
C LYS A 187 -6.58 1.02 -22.51
N TYR A 188 -6.60 1.37 -21.22
CA TYR A 188 -5.39 1.80 -20.50
C TYR A 188 -4.74 0.70 -19.66
N ARG A 189 -5.18 -0.57 -19.80
CA ARG A 189 -4.62 -1.77 -19.12
C ARG A 189 -4.32 -1.52 -17.63
N VAL A 190 -5.22 -0.82 -16.93
CA VAL A 190 -5.07 -0.57 -15.49
C VAL A 190 -4.96 -1.92 -14.78
N ARG A 191 -3.93 -2.09 -13.94
CA ARG A 191 -3.58 -3.36 -13.30
C ARG A 191 -4.80 -3.95 -12.60
N THR A 192 -5.33 -5.04 -13.16
CA THR A 192 -6.44 -5.78 -12.55
C THR A 192 -5.88 -6.74 -11.52
N ARG A 193 -6.54 -6.81 -10.35
CA ARG A 193 -6.20 -7.77 -9.31
C ARG A 193 -6.56 -9.17 -9.84
N HIS A 194 -5.54 -9.95 -10.19
CA HIS A 194 -5.76 -11.32 -10.63
C HIS A 194 -6.17 -12.22 -9.44
N PRO A 195 -7.00 -13.26 -9.67
CA PRO A 195 -7.33 -14.25 -8.64
C PRO A 195 -6.07 -14.87 -8.01
N ALA A 196 -6.19 -15.35 -6.76
CA ALA A 196 -5.13 -16.13 -6.14
C ALA A 196 -4.76 -17.33 -7.03
N GLY A 197 -3.46 -17.58 -7.21
CA GLY A 197 -2.95 -18.64 -8.09
C GLY A 197 -2.95 -18.31 -9.60
N TYR A 198 -3.45 -17.15 -10.03
CA TYR A 198 -3.48 -16.80 -11.47
C TYR A 198 -2.11 -16.86 -12.15
N TRP A 199 -1.07 -16.40 -11.44
CA TRP A 199 0.32 -16.42 -11.90
C TRP A 199 1.05 -17.74 -11.63
N GLU A 200 0.39 -18.73 -11.01
CA GLU A 200 0.92 -20.09 -10.92
C GLU A 200 0.70 -20.87 -12.22
N ASP A 201 -0.32 -20.49 -13.01
CA ASP A 201 -0.58 -21.07 -14.32
C ASP A 201 0.37 -20.49 -15.38
N VAL A 202 1.29 -21.32 -15.88
CA VAL A 202 2.25 -20.97 -16.94
C VAL A 202 1.57 -20.43 -18.20
N ARG A 203 0.32 -20.85 -18.50
CA ARG A 203 -0.43 -20.33 -19.66
C ARG A 203 -0.76 -18.85 -19.50
N ASN A 204 -0.99 -18.38 -18.28
CA ASN A 204 -1.25 -16.96 -18.02
C ASN A 204 0.03 -16.13 -18.03
N GLN A 205 1.13 -16.71 -17.58
CA GLN A 205 2.46 -16.10 -17.70
C GLN A 205 2.84 -15.93 -19.17
N ARG A 206 2.65 -16.97 -19.99
CA ARG A 206 2.86 -16.97 -21.44
C ARG A 206 2.09 -15.86 -22.13
N LYS A 207 0.80 -15.67 -21.82
CA LYS A 207 -0.01 -14.58 -22.41
C LYS A 207 0.59 -13.18 -22.21
N VAL A 208 1.35 -12.95 -21.13
CA VAL A 208 2.03 -11.67 -20.93
C VAL A 208 3.26 -11.59 -21.84
N PHE A 209 4.07 -12.64 -21.84
CA PHE A 209 5.28 -12.70 -22.65
C PHE A 209 4.99 -12.69 -24.15
N ASP A 210 3.92 -13.33 -24.62
CA ASP A 210 3.50 -13.30 -26.04
C ASP A 210 3.17 -11.88 -26.48
N LYS A 211 2.55 -11.07 -25.61
CA LYS A 211 2.24 -9.66 -25.92
C LYS A 211 3.49 -8.80 -25.93
N ILE A 212 4.45 -9.09 -25.06
CA ILE A 212 5.77 -8.42 -25.08
C ILE A 212 6.50 -8.80 -26.36
N ALA A 213 6.45 -10.08 -26.77
CA ALA A 213 7.06 -10.57 -27.98
C ALA A 213 6.45 -9.91 -29.23
N GLU A 214 5.12 -9.84 -29.32
CA GLU A 214 4.41 -9.16 -30.39
C GLU A 214 4.79 -7.67 -30.46
N LYS A 215 4.81 -6.97 -29.32
CA LYS A 215 5.14 -5.55 -29.24
C LYS A 215 6.56 -5.23 -29.71
N HIS A 216 7.52 -6.13 -29.41
CA HIS A 216 8.93 -5.95 -29.74
C HIS A 216 9.36 -6.72 -30.99
N GLU A 217 8.40 -7.23 -31.76
CA GLU A 217 8.65 -7.99 -32.99
C GLU A 217 9.64 -9.16 -32.78
N ILE A 218 9.54 -9.81 -31.62
CA ILE A 218 10.36 -10.96 -31.24
C ILE A 218 9.79 -12.19 -31.92
N SER A 219 10.56 -12.73 -32.86
CA SER A 219 10.14 -13.89 -33.67
C SER A 219 10.89 -15.16 -33.31
N CYS A 220 12.06 -15.04 -32.67
CA CYS A 220 12.90 -16.17 -32.30
C CYS A 220 13.55 -16.01 -30.91
N PRO A 221 14.04 -17.09 -30.29
CA PRO A 221 14.63 -17.06 -28.94
C PRO A 221 15.77 -16.05 -28.76
N THR A 222 16.58 -15.83 -29.79
CA THR A 222 17.69 -14.87 -29.76
C THR A 222 17.24 -13.41 -29.75
N ASP A 223 16.03 -13.10 -30.24
CA ASP A 223 15.49 -11.74 -30.23
C ASP A 223 15.22 -11.26 -28.80
N TRP A 224 14.94 -12.17 -27.87
CA TRP A 224 14.78 -11.83 -26.44
C TRP A 224 16.02 -11.21 -25.82
N ALA A 225 17.21 -11.44 -26.38
CA ALA A 225 18.46 -10.80 -25.97
C ALA A 225 18.43 -9.27 -26.10
N LYS A 226 17.55 -8.75 -26.98
CA LYS A 226 17.38 -7.31 -27.22
C LYS A 226 16.67 -6.62 -26.04
N LEU A 227 15.95 -7.37 -25.22
CA LEU A 227 15.24 -6.85 -24.06
C LEU A 227 16.04 -7.08 -22.78
N SER A 228 16.15 -6.04 -21.98
CA SER A 228 16.66 -6.16 -20.61
C SER A 228 15.56 -6.64 -19.66
N TYR A 229 15.97 -7.13 -18.50
CA TYR A 229 15.05 -7.45 -17.40
C TYR A 229 14.13 -6.26 -17.05
N ASN A 230 14.67 -5.04 -17.10
CA ASN A 230 13.91 -3.83 -16.78
C ASN A 230 12.88 -3.49 -17.87
N ASP A 231 13.17 -3.78 -19.14
CA ASP A 231 12.23 -3.58 -20.24
C ASP A 231 11.03 -4.53 -20.10
N VAL A 232 11.29 -5.80 -19.78
CA VAL A 232 10.22 -6.77 -19.51
C VAL A 232 9.41 -6.39 -18.25
N GLN A 233 10.08 -5.82 -17.24
CA GLN A 233 9.44 -5.36 -16.02
C GLN A 233 8.49 -4.18 -16.26
N SER A 234 8.92 -3.17 -17.04
CA SER A 234 8.12 -1.97 -17.35
C SER A 234 6.90 -2.29 -18.21
N GLU A 235 6.99 -3.33 -19.04
CA GLU A 235 5.89 -3.84 -19.89
C GLU A 235 4.88 -4.75 -19.14
N GLY A 236 4.97 -4.82 -17.81
CA GLY A 236 4.03 -5.57 -16.98
C GLY A 236 4.40 -7.04 -16.75
N GLY A 237 5.63 -7.43 -17.08
CA GLY A 237 6.17 -8.78 -16.80
C GLY A 237 6.54 -9.01 -15.33
N TRP A 238 6.57 -7.98 -14.48
CA TRP A 238 6.98 -8.08 -13.07
C TRP A 238 6.31 -9.20 -12.26
N PRO A 239 4.96 -9.39 -12.32
CA PRO A 239 4.29 -10.44 -11.53
C PRO A 239 4.77 -11.85 -11.89
N VAL A 240 5.24 -12.04 -13.12
CA VAL A 240 5.82 -13.29 -13.60
C VAL A 240 7.29 -13.35 -13.22
N LEU A 241 8.07 -12.31 -13.53
CA LEU A 241 9.52 -12.25 -13.26
C LEU A 241 9.86 -12.43 -11.78
N SER A 242 9.04 -11.92 -10.86
CA SER A 242 9.27 -12.09 -9.41
C SER A 242 9.23 -13.56 -8.95
N ARG A 243 8.74 -14.48 -9.78
CA ARG A 243 8.68 -15.93 -9.51
C ARG A 243 9.90 -16.70 -10.03
N TYR A 244 10.75 -16.05 -10.82
CA TYR A 244 11.91 -16.67 -11.45
C TYR A 244 13.20 -15.98 -11.02
N SER A 245 14.30 -16.74 -10.98
CA SER A 245 15.61 -16.20 -10.62
C SER A 245 16.22 -15.32 -11.71
N SER A 246 15.74 -15.40 -12.95
CA SER A 246 16.19 -14.59 -14.07
C SER A 246 15.17 -14.58 -15.22
N LEU A 247 15.32 -13.63 -16.15
CA LEU A 247 14.55 -13.61 -17.39
C LEU A 247 14.76 -14.90 -18.20
N TYR A 248 15.98 -15.43 -18.23
CA TYR A 248 16.28 -16.71 -18.88
C TYR A 248 15.46 -17.86 -18.27
N SER A 249 15.43 -17.99 -16.94
CA SER A 249 14.66 -19.04 -16.26
C SER A 249 13.15 -18.92 -16.50
N ALA A 250 12.63 -17.68 -16.57
CA ALA A 250 11.25 -17.44 -16.93
C ALA A 250 10.97 -17.91 -18.36
N LEU A 251 11.82 -17.54 -19.33
CA LEU A 251 11.67 -17.89 -20.74
C LEU A 251 11.76 -19.39 -21.00
N GLU A 252 12.72 -20.07 -20.37
CA GLU A 252 12.89 -21.53 -20.45
C GLU A 252 11.63 -22.26 -19.95
N THR A 253 11.04 -21.79 -18.85
CA THR A 253 9.82 -22.38 -18.29
C THR A 253 8.57 -22.04 -19.11
N ILE A 254 8.47 -20.80 -19.59
CA ILE A 254 7.30 -20.30 -20.29
C ILE A 254 7.23 -20.85 -21.71
N TYR A 255 8.38 -20.98 -22.39
CA TYR A 255 8.51 -21.45 -23.77
C TYR A 255 9.36 -22.74 -23.88
N PRO A 256 8.91 -23.87 -23.33
CA PRO A 256 9.68 -25.12 -23.35
C PRO A 256 9.85 -25.72 -24.76
N GLU A 257 9.05 -25.26 -25.74
CA GLU A 257 9.15 -25.66 -27.15
C GLU A 257 10.37 -25.08 -27.87
N TYR A 258 11.00 -24.04 -27.32
CA TYR A 258 12.22 -23.47 -27.88
C TYR A 258 13.44 -24.08 -27.22
N GLU A 259 14.47 -24.36 -28.02
CA GLU A 259 15.79 -24.73 -27.50
C GLU A 259 16.51 -23.49 -26.96
N TRP A 260 16.33 -23.23 -25.67
CA TRP A 260 16.98 -22.13 -24.96
C TRP A 260 18.45 -22.43 -24.70
N ASN A 261 19.30 -22.14 -25.67
CA ASN A 261 20.74 -22.22 -25.46
C ASN A 261 21.25 -20.93 -24.79
N PHE A 262 21.79 -21.07 -23.58
CA PHE A 262 22.35 -19.95 -22.80
C PHE A 262 23.41 -19.16 -23.57
N HIS A 263 24.18 -19.87 -24.40
CA HIS A 263 25.30 -19.34 -25.18
C HIS A 263 24.86 -18.55 -26.43
N THR A 264 23.73 -18.94 -27.03
CA THR A 264 23.20 -18.27 -28.22
C THR A 264 22.24 -17.12 -27.87
N SER A 265 21.51 -17.24 -26.76
CA SER A 265 20.54 -16.24 -26.32
C SER A 265 21.16 -15.00 -25.68
N ARG A 266 22.44 -15.02 -25.26
CA ARG A 266 23.15 -13.87 -24.61
C ARG A 266 22.43 -13.26 -23.40
N LEU A 267 21.42 -13.95 -22.86
CA LEU A 267 20.66 -13.50 -21.70
C LEU A 267 21.50 -13.65 -20.43
N ARG A 268 21.34 -12.74 -19.47
CA ARG A 268 21.95 -12.93 -18.15
C ARG A 268 21.28 -14.13 -17.45
N GLY A 269 22.10 -15.13 -17.14
CA GLY A 269 21.66 -16.34 -16.44
C GLY A 269 21.33 -16.09 -14.99
N PRO A 270 20.64 -17.05 -14.34
CA PRO A 270 20.43 -17.00 -12.91
C PRO A 270 21.77 -16.95 -12.16
N GLN A 271 21.77 -16.32 -10.98
CA GLN A 271 22.90 -16.40 -10.06
C GLN A 271 23.23 -17.89 -9.83
N ASN A 272 24.49 -18.28 -9.97
CA ASN A 272 24.99 -19.67 -9.84
C ASN A 272 24.70 -20.60 -11.03
N TYR A 273 24.31 -20.08 -12.21
CA TYR A 273 24.12 -20.91 -13.42
C TYR A 273 25.32 -21.83 -13.72
N TRP A 274 26.53 -21.31 -13.53
CA TRP A 274 27.81 -22.01 -13.76
C TRP A 274 28.28 -22.89 -12.60
N ASP A 275 27.55 -22.91 -11.48
CA ASP A 275 27.79 -23.87 -10.40
C ASP A 275 27.08 -25.20 -10.68
N CYS A 276 26.18 -25.25 -11.66
CA CYS A 276 25.56 -26.48 -12.13
C CYS A 276 26.46 -27.17 -13.16
N PHE A 277 26.97 -28.36 -12.81
CA PHE A 277 27.84 -29.16 -13.67
C PHE A 277 27.22 -29.47 -15.04
N ASP A 278 25.91 -29.75 -15.11
CA ASP A 278 25.22 -30.03 -16.38
C ASP A 278 25.25 -28.82 -17.32
N ASN A 279 25.22 -27.60 -16.78
CA ASN A 279 25.30 -26.38 -17.59
C ASN A 279 26.73 -26.14 -18.10
N VAL A 280 27.74 -26.43 -17.28
CA VAL A 280 29.15 -26.41 -17.71
C VAL A 280 29.38 -27.43 -18.82
N LYS A 281 28.87 -28.65 -18.66
CA LYS A 281 28.97 -29.72 -19.66
C LYS A 281 28.28 -29.35 -20.97
N LYS A 282 27.08 -28.76 -20.93
CA LYS A 282 26.39 -28.26 -22.14
C LYS A 282 27.23 -27.21 -22.88
N PHE A 283 27.87 -26.30 -22.15
CA PHE A 283 28.75 -25.29 -22.75
C PHE A 283 30.01 -25.91 -23.39
N VAL A 284 30.65 -26.85 -22.68
CA VAL A 284 31.81 -27.57 -23.19
C VAL A 284 31.44 -28.32 -24.47
N ASN A 285 30.32 -29.06 -24.49
CA ASN A 285 29.83 -29.74 -25.70
C ASN A 285 29.59 -28.76 -26.86
N HIS A 286 28.98 -27.60 -26.59
CA HIS A 286 28.79 -26.56 -27.59
C HIS A 286 30.12 -26.05 -28.18
N LEU A 287 31.16 -25.86 -27.36
CA LEU A 287 32.49 -25.51 -27.84
C LEU A 287 33.14 -26.65 -28.64
N THR A 288 32.97 -27.90 -28.20
CA THR A 288 33.47 -29.09 -28.90
C THR A 288 32.91 -29.17 -30.33
N GLU A 289 31.60 -28.98 -30.48
CA GLU A 289 30.92 -29.00 -31.77
C GLU A 289 31.32 -27.79 -32.63
N THR A 290 31.28 -26.59 -32.07
CA THR A 290 31.51 -25.33 -32.80
C THR A 290 32.95 -25.21 -33.30
N HIS A 291 33.92 -25.70 -32.53
CA HIS A 291 35.34 -25.63 -32.86
C HIS A 291 35.94 -26.96 -33.33
N CYS A 292 35.10 -27.98 -33.57
CA CYS A 292 35.52 -29.28 -34.10
C CYS A 292 36.65 -29.93 -33.28
N ILE A 293 36.56 -29.88 -31.95
CA ILE A 293 37.54 -30.41 -31.02
C ILE A 293 37.43 -31.94 -31.03
N LYS A 294 38.52 -32.65 -31.35
CA LYS A 294 38.51 -34.12 -31.46
C LYS A 294 39.39 -34.82 -30.43
N GLN A 295 40.39 -34.13 -29.92
CA GLN A 295 41.36 -34.64 -28.94
C GLN A 295 41.70 -33.54 -27.92
N ASP A 296 42.29 -33.92 -26.79
CA ASP A 296 42.52 -33.02 -25.66
C ASP A 296 43.42 -31.83 -26.02
N GLU A 297 44.36 -32.02 -26.96
CA GLU A 297 45.26 -30.98 -27.45
C GLU A 297 44.54 -29.86 -28.22
N ASP A 298 43.37 -30.14 -28.80
CA ASP A 298 42.61 -29.16 -29.58
C ASP A 298 42.01 -28.07 -28.67
N TRP A 299 41.79 -28.34 -27.38
CA TRP A 299 41.32 -27.34 -26.41
C TRP A 299 42.31 -26.19 -26.23
N TYR A 300 43.61 -26.44 -26.35
CA TYR A 300 44.65 -25.41 -26.23
C TYR A 300 44.69 -24.44 -27.41
N ARG A 301 43.98 -24.74 -28.50
CA ARG A 301 43.84 -23.84 -29.65
C ARG A 301 42.75 -22.79 -29.46
N LEU A 302 41.88 -22.96 -28.47
CA LEU A 302 40.84 -21.99 -28.16
C LEU A 302 41.44 -20.77 -27.47
N SER A 303 41.23 -19.58 -28.05
CA SER A 303 41.55 -18.33 -27.38
C SER A 303 40.49 -17.96 -26.35
N LEU A 304 40.89 -17.18 -25.34
CA LEU A 304 39.95 -16.59 -24.37
C LEU A 304 38.88 -15.74 -25.06
N GLU A 305 39.22 -15.09 -26.16
CA GLU A 305 38.28 -14.30 -26.97
C GLU A 305 37.21 -15.17 -27.61
N GLN A 306 37.56 -16.37 -28.10
CA GLN A 306 36.59 -17.32 -28.67
C GLN A 306 35.64 -17.85 -27.58
N ILE A 307 36.16 -18.15 -26.39
CA ILE A 307 35.35 -18.58 -25.24
C ILE A 307 34.40 -17.47 -24.78
N HIS A 308 34.88 -16.22 -24.75
CA HIS A 308 34.04 -15.06 -24.44
C HIS A 308 32.97 -14.81 -25.50
N ALA A 309 33.33 -14.93 -26.79
CA ALA A 309 32.39 -14.78 -27.90
C ALA A 309 31.27 -15.82 -27.86
N ALA A 310 31.55 -17.02 -27.34
CA ALA A 310 30.57 -18.08 -27.09
C ALA A 310 29.76 -17.89 -25.79
N GLY A 311 29.92 -16.78 -25.07
CA GLY A 311 29.17 -16.51 -23.83
C GLY A 311 29.78 -17.11 -22.55
N GLY A 312 31.02 -17.60 -22.62
CA GLY A 312 31.77 -18.16 -21.49
C GLY A 312 32.38 -17.11 -20.54
N SER A 313 32.17 -15.81 -20.75
CA SER A 313 32.81 -14.77 -19.93
C SER A 313 32.47 -14.85 -18.43
N ALA A 314 31.26 -15.27 -18.08
CA ALA A 314 30.88 -15.47 -16.68
C ALA A 314 31.44 -16.78 -16.10
N LEU A 315 31.61 -17.82 -16.92
CA LEU A 315 32.28 -19.07 -16.55
C LEU A 315 33.77 -18.81 -16.27
N MET A 316 34.45 -18.05 -17.12
CA MET A 316 35.87 -17.70 -16.96
C MET A 316 36.15 -16.76 -15.77
N LYS A 317 35.13 -16.08 -15.22
CA LYS A 317 35.26 -15.37 -13.95
C LYS A 317 35.16 -16.30 -12.74
N ARG A 318 34.51 -17.46 -12.90
CA ARG A 318 34.28 -18.44 -11.85
C ARG A 318 35.40 -19.48 -11.78
N TYR A 319 35.88 -19.93 -12.94
CA TYR A 319 36.98 -20.87 -13.10
C TYR A 319 38.18 -20.13 -13.68
N SER A 320 39.34 -20.33 -13.08
CA SER A 320 40.56 -19.58 -13.35
C SER A 320 41.16 -19.92 -14.71
N SER A 321 40.83 -21.09 -15.25
CA SER A 321 41.34 -21.59 -16.53
C SER A 321 40.41 -22.61 -17.18
N LEU A 322 40.56 -22.78 -18.49
CA LEU A 322 39.89 -23.85 -19.25
C LEU A 322 40.26 -25.24 -18.72
N HIS A 323 41.47 -25.42 -18.21
CA HIS A 323 41.92 -26.68 -17.60
C HIS A 323 41.12 -27.03 -16.34
N GLU A 324 40.82 -26.03 -15.50
CA GLU A 324 39.99 -26.20 -14.30
C GLU A 324 38.54 -26.56 -14.67
N ILE A 325 38.03 -26.01 -15.78
CA ILE A 325 36.68 -26.33 -16.30
C ILE A 325 36.60 -27.77 -16.83
N LEU A 326 37.67 -28.26 -17.46
CA LEU A 326 37.72 -29.62 -18.03
C LEU A 326 38.01 -30.71 -16.98
N GLN A 327 38.43 -30.32 -15.76
CA GLN A 327 38.70 -31.24 -14.64
C GLN A 327 37.61 -31.27 -13.56
N ALA A 328 36.78 -30.22 -13.49
CA ALA A 328 35.56 -30.19 -12.70
C ALA A 328 34.51 -31.13 -13.30
#